data_AF-A0A8X6GMC7-F1
#
_entry.id   AF-A0A8X6GMC7-F1
#
_cell.length_a   1.000
_cell.length_b   1.000
_cell.length_c   1.000
_cell.angle_alpha   90.00
_cell.angle_beta   90.00
_cell.angle_gamma   90.00
#
_symmetry.space_group_name_H-M   'P 1'
#
loop_
_entity.id
_entity.type
_entity.pdbx_description
1 polymer ?
#
loop_
_entity_poly.entity_id
_entity_poly.type
_entity_poly.pdbx_seq_one_letter_code
_entity_poly.pdbx_strand_id
1 'polypeptide(L)'
;MPGVNSLFRSVIFPFKQLKFSRHFSLSHAKQVEFFQSSEEATFDVPDNSKLLVGGFGLNGIPENCIAALLKKGQKNLTVVSNNAGVDNFGLGLLLQTKQIKRMIASYVGENAEFERQFLSGELELEFVPQGTLAERIRAGGAGIPAFFTPTAYGTLVQEGGAPVKYNKDGSIALASESKE
;
A
#
# COMPACT_ATOMS: atom_id res chain seq x y z
N MET A 1 -70.99 -46.34 3.63
CA MET A 1 -69.87 -46.00 2.74
C MET A 1 -70.30 -44.84 1.86
N PRO A 2 -69.51 -43.79 1.59
CA PRO A 2 -68.30 -43.24 2.23
C PRO A 2 -68.60 -41.92 2.99
N GLY A 3 -67.64 -41.43 3.78
CA GLY A 3 -67.72 -40.18 4.53
C GLY A 3 -67.25 -38.98 3.72
N VAL A 4 -67.99 -37.87 3.83
CA VAL A 4 -67.63 -36.54 3.35
C VAL A 4 -68.19 -35.49 4.32
N ASN A 5 -67.31 -34.54 4.66
CA ASN A 5 -67.55 -33.17 5.12
C ASN A 5 -67.82 -32.84 6.61
N SER A 6 -66.87 -32.03 7.09
CA SER A 6 -67.07 -30.76 7.80
C SER A 6 -67.37 -30.83 9.29
N LEU A 7 -66.47 -30.26 10.09
CA LEU A 7 -66.72 -28.94 10.68
C LEU A 7 -65.49 -28.40 11.44
N PHE A 8 -65.16 -27.16 11.11
CA PHE A 8 -64.17 -26.28 11.72
C PHE A 8 -64.36 -26.06 13.23
N ARG A 9 -63.22 -25.98 13.96
CA ARG A 9 -62.88 -25.07 15.09
C ARG A 9 -61.65 -25.70 15.79
N SER A 10 -60.63 -25.02 16.28
CA SER A 10 -60.33 -23.60 16.47
C SER A 10 -58.92 -23.52 17.07
N VAL A 11 -58.10 -22.57 16.58
CA VAL A 11 -57.17 -21.71 17.35
C VAL A 11 -56.17 -22.39 18.30
N ILE A 12 -54.90 -22.50 17.86
CA ILE A 12 -53.73 -22.16 18.68
C ILE A 12 -52.69 -21.49 17.76
N PHE A 13 -52.47 -20.18 17.93
CA PHE A 13 -51.32 -19.47 17.37
C PHE A 13 -50.11 -19.67 18.29
N PRO A 14 -48.96 -20.21 17.83
CA PRO A 14 -47.72 -20.00 18.54
C PRO A 14 -47.15 -18.64 18.12
N PHE A 15 -47.01 -17.74 19.09
CA PHE A 15 -46.25 -16.49 18.97
C PHE A 15 -44.86 -16.80 18.39
N LYS A 16 -44.58 -16.40 17.14
CA LYS A 16 -43.20 -16.27 16.67
C LYS A 16 -42.60 -15.09 17.42
N GLN A 17 -41.72 -15.37 18.38
CA GLN A 17 -40.78 -14.36 18.89
C GLN A 17 -39.94 -13.86 17.72
N LEU A 18 -40.28 -12.69 17.19
CA LEU A 18 -39.39 -11.90 16.34
C LEU A 18 -38.22 -11.46 17.22
N LYS A 19 -37.13 -12.24 17.23
CA LYS A 19 -35.83 -11.77 17.72
C LYS A 19 -35.33 -10.70 16.75
N PHE A 20 -35.67 -9.45 17.04
CA PHE A 20 -35.00 -8.29 16.43
C PHE A 20 -33.60 -8.20 17.03
N SER A 21 -32.62 -8.87 16.42
CA SER A 21 -31.22 -8.62 16.74
C SER A 21 -30.79 -7.36 15.99
N ARG A 22 -30.80 -6.22 16.68
CA ARG A 22 -30.16 -5.00 16.19
C ARG A 22 -28.66 -5.16 16.39
N HIS A 23 -27.96 -5.62 15.35
CA HIS A 23 -26.50 -5.56 15.30
C HIS A 23 -26.10 -4.09 15.07
N PHE A 24 -25.87 -3.35 16.14
CA PHE A 24 -25.16 -2.07 16.08
C PHE A 24 -23.65 -2.35 15.97
N SER A 25 -23.23 -2.93 14.85
CA SER A 25 -21.81 -2.97 14.47
C SER A 25 -21.63 -2.01 13.32
N LEU A 26 -20.98 -0.87 13.58
CA LEU A 26 -20.58 0.09 12.53
C LEU A 26 -19.36 -0.39 11.74
N SER A 27 -18.68 -1.44 12.20
CA SER A 27 -17.62 -2.09 11.44
C SER A 27 -18.24 -2.95 10.33
N HIS A 28 -18.01 -2.56 9.08
CA HIS A 28 -18.16 -3.47 7.95
C HIS A 28 -17.28 -4.69 8.20
N ALA A 29 -17.86 -5.89 8.15
CA ALA A 29 -17.06 -7.10 8.02
C ALA A 29 -16.25 -6.95 6.72
N LYS A 30 -14.91 -6.91 6.83
CA LYS A 30 -14.06 -6.91 5.63
C LYS A 30 -14.37 -8.20 4.88
N GLN A 31 -14.81 -8.09 3.63
CA GLN A 31 -14.83 -9.23 2.73
C GLN A 31 -13.38 -9.63 2.49
N VAL A 32 -13.03 -10.83 2.94
CA VAL A 32 -11.72 -11.43 2.71
C VAL A 32 -11.89 -12.39 1.55
N GLU A 33 -11.07 -12.21 0.52
CA GLU A 33 -10.99 -13.11 -0.62
C GLU A 33 -9.64 -13.84 -0.57
N PHE A 34 -9.68 -15.15 -0.81
CA PHE A 34 -8.50 -16.00 -0.83
C PHE A 34 -8.17 -16.36 -2.26
N PHE A 35 -6.96 -16.03 -2.69
CA PHE A 35 -6.44 -16.31 -4.02
C PHE A 35 -5.51 -17.53 -4.00
N GLN A 36 -5.48 -18.28 -5.09
CA GLN A 36 -4.60 -19.46 -5.20
C GLN A 36 -3.19 -19.11 -5.70
N SER A 37 -2.99 -17.90 -6.23
CA SER A 37 -1.70 -17.43 -6.74
C SER A 37 -1.49 -15.93 -6.52
N SER A 38 -0.23 -15.49 -6.53
CA SER A 38 0.11 -14.07 -6.40
C SER A 38 -0.19 -13.29 -7.68
N GLU A 39 -0.16 -13.94 -8.84
CA GLU A 39 -0.58 -13.36 -10.11
C GLU A 39 -2.06 -13.02 -10.12
N GLU A 40 -2.90 -13.92 -9.59
CA GLU A 40 -4.32 -13.66 -9.43
C GLU A 40 -4.57 -12.54 -8.42
N ALA A 41 -3.88 -12.52 -7.27
CA ALA A 41 -4.03 -11.47 -6.27
C ALA A 41 -3.54 -10.07 -6.72
N THR A 42 -2.75 -9.98 -7.80
CA THR A 42 -2.19 -8.71 -8.31
C THR A 42 -2.62 -8.40 -9.76
N PHE A 43 -3.60 -9.13 -10.28
CA PHE A 43 -4.00 -9.10 -11.68
C PHE A 43 -4.60 -7.76 -12.12
N ASP A 44 -5.12 -6.98 -11.19
CA ASP A 44 -5.85 -5.74 -11.44
C ASP A 44 -5.00 -4.49 -11.23
N VAL A 45 -3.77 -4.62 -10.69
CA VAL A 45 -2.85 -3.49 -10.50
C VAL A 45 -2.54 -2.84 -11.86
N PRO A 46 -2.95 -1.58 -12.11
CA PRO A 46 -2.68 -0.87 -13.34
C PRO A 46 -1.30 -0.18 -13.31
N ASP A 47 -0.86 0.29 -14.48
CA ASP A 47 0.25 1.24 -14.58
C ASP A 47 -0.05 2.52 -13.77
N ASN A 48 1.00 3.21 -13.33
CA ASN A 48 0.92 4.43 -12.51
C ASN A 48 0.35 4.22 -11.10
N SER A 49 0.20 2.98 -10.64
CA SER A 49 -0.28 2.67 -9.29
C SER A 49 0.66 3.16 -8.20
N LYS A 50 0.07 3.53 -7.05
CA LYS A 50 0.80 3.76 -5.80
C LYS A 50 0.69 2.53 -4.91
N LEU A 51 1.82 1.90 -4.60
CA LEU A 51 1.88 0.65 -3.84
C LEU A 51 2.55 0.87 -2.49
N LEU A 52 1.94 0.34 -1.42
CA LEU A 52 2.60 0.18 -0.13
C LEU A 52 3.23 -1.21 -0.09
N VAL A 53 4.55 -1.28 0.09
CA VAL A 53 5.28 -2.55 0.09
C VAL A 53 5.97 -2.72 1.43
N GLY A 54 5.63 -3.80 2.13
CA GLY A 54 6.20 -4.12 3.43
C GLY A 54 7.63 -4.63 3.34
N GLY A 55 8.31 -4.61 4.49
CA GLY A 55 9.64 -5.19 4.68
C GLY A 55 10.64 -4.21 5.31
N PHE A 56 11.70 -4.77 5.89
CA PHE A 56 12.85 -4.04 6.43
C PHE A 56 14.14 -4.71 5.93
N GLY A 57 14.87 -4.02 5.04
CA GLY A 57 15.88 -4.68 4.20
C GLY A 57 15.24 -5.79 3.38
N LEU A 58 15.60 -7.05 3.67
CA LEU A 58 15.03 -8.25 3.05
C LEU A 58 14.06 -9.03 3.97
N ASN A 59 13.86 -8.58 5.20
CA ASN A 59 12.99 -9.27 6.15
C ASN A 59 11.53 -8.84 5.95
N GLY A 60 10.64 -9.82 5.82
CA GLY A 60 9.19 -9.58 5.72
C GLY A 60 8.75 -8.92 4.41
N ILE A 61 9.51 -9.12 3.32
CA ILE A 61 9.16 -8.61 1.99
C ILE A 61 8.11 -9.51 1.31
N PRO A 62 7.19 -8.96 0.51
CA PRO A 62 6.19 -9.75 -0.23
C PRO A 62 6.77 -10.31 -1.54
N GLU A 63 7.77 -11.18 -1.44
CA GLU A 63 8.57 -11.70 -2.57
C GLU A 63 7.73 -12.31 -3.71
N ASN A 64 6.68 -13.07 -3.39
CA ASN A 64 5.80 -13.69 -4.41
C ASN A 64 4.98 -12.63 -5.17
N CYS A 65 4.46 -11.61 -4.48
CA CYS A 65 3.74 -10.51 -5.13
C CYS A 65 4.69 -9.67 -5.98
N ILE A 66 5.93 -9.45 -5.53
CA ILE A 66 6.97 -8.76 -6.31
C ILE A 66 7.28 -9.53 -7.59
N ALA A 67 7.44 -10.85 -7.52
CA ALA A 67 7.66 -11.70 -8.68
C ALA A 67 6.48 -11.67 -9.68
N ALA A 68 5.24 -11.64 -9.17
CA ALA A 68 4.05 -11.51 -10.00
C ALA A 68 4.02 -10.17 -10.76
N LEU A 69 4.31 -9.06 -10.07
CA LEU A 69 4.42 -7.73 -10.68
C LEU A 69 5.58 -7.63 -11.67
N LEU A 70 6.71 -8.28 -11.38
CA LEU A 70 7.85 -8.36 -12.29
C LEU A 70 7.47 -9.03 -13.61
N LYS A 71 6.76 -10.16 -13.53
CA LYS A 71 6.30 -10.93 -14.70
C LYS A 71 5.26 -10.16 -15.52
N LYS A 72 4.32 -9.48 -14.86
CA LYS A 72 3.25 -8.72 -15.52
C LYS A 72 3.77 -7.39 -16.14
N GLY A 73 4.80 -6.79 -15.54
CA GLY A 73 5.56 -5.71 -16.18
C GLY A 73 4.95 -4.32 -16.08
N GLN A 74 4.07 -4.06 -15.09
CA GLN A 74 3.48 -2.73 -14.88
C GLN A 74 4.54 -1.64 -14.76
N LYS A 75 4.24 -0.46 -15.31
CA LYS A 75 5.16 0.67 -15.39
C LYS A 75 4.70 1.86 -14.56
N ASN A 76 5.66 2.76 -14.34
CA ASN A 76 5.46 4.04 -13.67
C ASN A 76 4.94 3.94 -12.23
N LEU A 77 5.30 2.86 -11.53
CA LEU A 77 4.86 2.63 -10.16
C LEU A 77 5.44 3.68 -9.20
N THR A 78 4.60 4.16 -8.28
CA THR A 78 5.05 4.89 -7.10
C THR A 78 5.06 3.92 -5.93
N VAL A 79 6.24 3.57 -5.42
CA VAL A 79 6.38 2.57 -4.37
C VAL A 79 6.74 3.27 -3.05
N VAL A 80 5.97 2.96 -2.01
CA VAL A 80 6.21 3.39 -0.63
C VAL A 80 6.74 2.18 0.13
N SER A 81 8.00 2.24 0.54
CA SER A 81 8.67 1.13 1.22
C SER A 81 9.83 1.69 2.05
N ASN A 82 10.19 1.02 3.14
CA ASN A 82 11.32 1.48 3.95
C ASN A 82 12.63 1.50 3.14
N ASN A 83 12.85 0.43 2.37
CA ASN A 83 14.02 0.20 1.52
C ASN A 83 13.58 -0.37 0.16
N ALA A 84 14.53 -0.49 -0.77
CA ALA A 84 14.31 -1.17 -2.05
C ALA A 84 14.79 -2.63 -2.07
N GLY A 85 15.19 -3.20 -0.93
CA GLY A 85 15.92 -4.47 -0.92
C GLY A 85 17.31 -4.31 -1.56
N VAL A 86 17.84 -5.38 -2.16
CA VAL A 86 19.18 -5.39 -2.80
C VAL A 86 19.03 -5.53 -4.32
N ASP A 87 20.10 -5.34 -5.08
CA ASP A 87 20.04 -5.31 -6.55
C ASP A 87 19.27 -6.48 -7.16
N ASN A 88 19.51 -7.70 -6.67
CA ASN A 88 18.94 -8.93 -7.22
C ASN A 88 17.81 -9.55 -6.38
N PHE A 89 17.24 -8.82 -5.41
CA PHE A 89 16.15 -9.36 -4.58
C PHE A 89 15.22 -8.29 -4.00
N GLY A 90 13.94 -8.62 -3.85
CA GLY A 90 12.93 -7.65 -3.42
C GLY A 90 12.65 -6.60 -4.49
N LEU A 91 12.45 -5.34 -4.08
CA LEU A 91 12.11 -4.25 -5.00
C LEU A 91 13.23 -3.89 -5.99
N GLY A 92 14.48 -4.30 -5.73
CA GLY A 92 15.59 -4.17 -6.67
C GLY A 92 15.30 -4.82 -8.02
N LEU A 93 14.54 -5.92 -8.03
CA LEU A 93 14.09 -6.59 -9.27
C LEU A 93 13.23 -5.67 -10.14
N LEU A 94 12.35 -4.87 -9.52
CA LEU A 94 11.48 -3.92 -10.23
C LEU A 94 12.23 -2.64 -10.64
N LEU A 95 13.30 -2.29 -9.94
CA LEU A 95 14.22 -1.23 -10.35
C LEU A 95 14.99 -1.65 -11.61
N GLN A 96 15.53 -2.87 -11.64
CA GLN A 96 16.25 -3.39 -12.81
C GLN A 96 15.40 -3.36 -14.09
N THR A 97 14.11 -3.67 -14.00
CA THR A 97 13.17 -3.63 -15.13
C THR A 97 12.52 -2.26 -15.36
N LYS A 98 12.95 -1.23 -14.61
CA LYS A 98 12.45 0.15 -14.67
C LYS A 98 10.92 0.24 -14.57
N GLN A 99 10.35 -0.58 -13.69
CA GLN A 99 8.92 -0.56 -13.41
C GLN A 99 8.53 0.55 -12.42
N ILE A 100 9.48 0.96 -11.58
CA ILE A 100 9.29 2.00 -10.57
C ILE A 100 9.71 3.36 -11.14
N LYS A 101 8.80 4.34 -11.08
CA LYS A 101 9.09 5.75 -11.40
C LYS A 101 9.51 6.53 -10.16
N ARG A 102 8.87 6.26 -9.02
CA ARG A 102 9.09 6.99 -7.77
C ARG A 102 9.19 6.06 -6.58
N MET A 103 10.20 6.27 -5.76
CA MET A 103 10.34 5.68 -4.43
C MET A 103 10.02 6.72 -3.36
N ILE A 104 9.25 6.31 -2.35
CA ILE A 104 9.06 7.05 -1.10
C ILE A 104 9.66 6.16 -0.01
N ALA A 105 10.86 6.50 0.45
CA ALA A 105 11.68 5.61 1.27
C ALA A 105 12.45 6.34 2.37
N SER A 106 12.91 5.59 3.37
CA SER A 106 13.69 6.13 4.48
C SER A 106 15.19 5.93 4.29
N TYR A 107 15.58 4.87 3.57
CA TYR A 107 16.98 4.52 3.37
C TYR A 107 17.17 3.73 2.07
N VAL A 108 18.12 4.18 1.25
CA VAL A 108 18.44 3.60 -0.08
C VAL A 108 19.26 2.31 0.03
N GLY A 109 20.09 2.18 1.07
CA GLY A 109 21.33 1.41 1.07
C GLY A 109 21.30 -0.05 0.61
N GLU A 110 22.50 -0.54 0.31
CA GLU A 110 22.82 -1.86 -0.23
C GLU A 110 22.15 -2.19 -1.58
N ASN A 111 21.80 -1.17 -2.36
CA ASN A 111 21.23 -1.28 -3.71
C ASN A 111 21.88 -0.27 -4.67
N ALA A 112 22.88 -0.72 -5.43
CA ALA A 112 23.65 0.12 -6.32
C ALA A 112 22.80 0.63 -7.50
N GLU A 113 21.85 -0.17 -7.98
CA GLU A 113 20.96 0.24 -9.07
C GLU A 113 19.99 1.33 -8.64
N PHE A 114 19.50 1.27 -7.39
CA PHE A 114 18.69 2.35 -6.82
C PHE A 114 19.48 3.66 -6.78
N GLU A 115 20.67 3.64 -6.18
CA GLU A 115 21.53 4.82 -6.11
C GLU A 115 21.84 5.36 -7.52
N ARG A 116 22.24 4.49 -8.45
CA ARG A 116 22.55 4.85 -9.83
C ARG A 116 21.37 5.52 -10.54
N GLN A 117 20.17 4.94 -10.46
CA GLN A 117 18.98 5.50 -11.12
C GLN A 117 18.55 6.84 -10.51
N PHE A 118 18.70 7.00 -9.20
CA PHE A 118 18.38 8.27 -8.55
C PHE A 118 19.36 9.36 -9.00
N LEU A 119 20.67 9.10 -8.91
CA LEU A 119 21.72 10.07 -9.29
C LEU A 119 21.73 10.36 -10.80
N SER A 120 21.30 9.42 -11.66
CA SER A 120 21.19 9.64 -13.10
C SER A 120 19.91 10.40 -13.52
N GLY A 121 18.98 10.61 -12.60
CA GLY A 121 17.69 11.26 -12.88
C GLY A 121 16.62 10.34 -13.50
N GLU A 122 16.88 9.03 -13.55
CA GLU A 122 15.93 8.02 -14.05
C GLU A 122 14.80 7.75 -13.04
N LEU A 123 15.10 7.87 -11.74
CA LEU A 123 14.19 7.56 -10.64
C LEU A 123 13.95 8.80 -9.76
N GLU A 124 12.69 8.98 -9.34
CA GLU A 124 12.32 9.97 -8.33
C GLU A 124 12.40 9.37 -6.93
N LEU A 125 12.94 10.11 -5.95
CA LEU A 125 13.07 9.68 -4.56
C LEU A 125 12.57 10.76 -3.60
N GLU A 126 11.49 10.46 -2.87
CA GLU A 126 11.09 11.25 -1.69
C GLU A 126 11.69 10.60 -0.44
N PHE A 127 12.69 11.24 0.15
CA PHE A 127 13.24 10.83 1.44
C PHE A 127 12.27 11.18 2.57
N VAL A 128 11.91 10.18 3.36
CA VAL A 128 11.00 10.32 4.51
C VAL A 128 11.61 9.63 5.72
N PRO A 129 11.79 10.32 6.87
CA PRO A 129 12.27 9.68 8.08
C PRO A 129 11.44 8.43 8.41
N GLN A 130 12.09 7.32 8.77
CA GLN A 130 11.44 6.01 8.93
C GLN A 130 10.23 6.04 9.87
N GLY A 131 10.34 6.71 11.01
CA GLY A 131 9.22 6.89 11.95
C GLY A 131 8.07 7.69 11.34
N THR A 132 8.38 8.76 10.62
CA THR A 132 7.39 9.58 9.90
C THR A 132 6.72 8.79 8.78
N LEU A 133 7.46 7.93 8.06
CA LEU A 133 6.91 7.06 7.02
C LEU A 133 5.88 6.08 7.61
N ALA A 134 6.24 5.40 8.70
CA ALA A 134 5.36 4.49 9.40
C ALA A 134 4.10 5.20 9.93
N GLU A 135 4.25 6.36 10.56
CA GLU A 135 3.13 7.11 11.12
C GLU A 135 2.22 7.70 10.03
N ARG A 136 2.76 8.13 8.87
CA ARG A 136 1.97 8.51 7.69
C ARG A 136 1.09 7.36 7.19
N ILE A 137 1.65 6.15 7.10
CA ILE A 137 0.89 4.96 6.68
C ILE A 137 -0.19 4.64 7.71
N ARG A 138 0.15 4.64 9.00
CA ARG A 138 -0.80 4.40 10.10
C ARG A 138 -1.94 5.43 10.11
N ALA A 139 -1.61 6.71 9.98
CA ALA A 139 -2.56 7.81 9.93
C ALA A 139 -3.52 7.67 8.75
N GLY A 140 -3.01 7.35 7.56
CA GLY A 140 -3.83 7.11 6.36
C GLY A 140 -4.83 5.96 6.55
N GLY A 141 -4.41 4.85 7.15
CA GLY A 141 -5.30 3.73 7.48
C GLY A 141 -6.32 4.03 8.59
N ALA A 142 -6.05 5.03 9.42
CA ALA A 142 -6.92 5.46 10.52
C ALA A 142 -7.82 6.67 10.17
N GLY A 143 -7.76 7.18 8.93
CA GLY A 143 -8.52 8.35 8.52
C GLY A 143 -8.01 9.68 9.13
N ILE A 144 -6.73 9.73 9.51
CA ILE A 144 -6.08 10.94 10.04
C ILE A 144 -5.31 11.61 8.88
N PRO A 145 -5.74 12.80 8.42
CA PRO A 145 -5.16 13.41 7.22
C PRO A 145 -3.76 14.01 7.44
N ALA A 146 -3.43 14.41 8.68
CA ALA A 146 -2.14 14.97 9.05
C ALA A 146 -1.86 14.80 10.55
N PHE A 147 -0.59 14.86 10.93
CA PHE A 147 -0.12 14.83 12.32
C PHE A 147 1.19 15.62 12.44
N PHE A 148 1.50 16.10 13.65
CA PHE A 148 2.78 16.74 13.94
C PHE A 148 3.78 15.74 14.52
N THR A 149 5.06 15.92 14.20
CA THR A 149 6.17 15.17 14.79
C THR A 149 7.38 16.09 14.93
N PRO A 150 8.18 15.97 16.01
CA PRO A 150 9.45 16.70 16.13
C PRO A 150 10.52 16.15 15.17
N THR A 151 10.28 14.99 14.56
CA THR A 151 11.23 14.34 13.66
C THR A 151 11.55 15.23 12.47
N ALA A 152 12.85 15.52 12.30
CA ALA A 152 13.39 16.30 11.18
C ALA A 152 13.09 17.82 11.20
N TYR A 153 12.70 18.36 12.35
CA TYR A 153 12.70 19.81 12.58
C TYR A 153 14.11 20.40 12.40
N GLY A 154 14.22 21.54 11.71
CA GLY A 154 15.47 22.23 11.37
C GLY A 154 16.32 21.49 10.32
N THR A 155 15.71 20.66 9.48
CA THR A 155 16.41 19.90 8.43
C THR A 155 15.75 20.13 7.07
N LEU A 156 16.41 19.68 5.98
CA LEU A 156 15.86 19.72 4.61
C LEU A 156 14.49 19.04 4.47
N VAL A 157 14.13 18.13 5.37
CA VAL A 157 12.80 17.51 5.37
C VAL A 157 11.70 18.52 5.74
N GLN A 158 11.99 19.44 6.66
CA GLN A 158 11.08 20.53 7.05
C GLN A 158 11.25 21.74 6.11
N GLU A 159 12.48 22.18 5.90
CA GLU A 159 12.78 23.41 5.16
C GLU A 159 12.50 23.29 3.66
N GLY A 160 12.43 22.06 3.14
CA GLY A 160 12.37 21.80 1.71
C GLY A 160 13.74 21.89 1.04
N GLY A 161 13.76 21.78 -0.28
CA GLY A 161 14.99 21.87 -1.07
C GLY A 161 15.78 20.56 -1.23
N ALA A 162 15.36 19.47 -0.61
CA ALA A 162 16.00 18.17 -0.83
C ALA A 162 15.78 17.69 -2.27
N PRO A 163 16.80 17.13 -2.95
CA PRO A 163 16.64 16.61 -4.31
C PRO A 163 15.64 15.45 -4.32
N VAL A 164 14.54 15.61 -5.06
CA VAL A 164 13.58 14.54 -5.35
C VAL A 164 13.88 13.88 -6.69
N LYS A 165 14.44 14.65 -7.64
CA LYS A 165 14.90 14.15 -8.94
C LYS A 165 16.07 14.97 -9.42
N TYR A 166 17.07 14.30 -10.01
CA TYR A 166 18.17 14.95 -10.70
C TYR A 166 17.92 15.04 -12.21
N ASN A 167 18.58 15.99 -12.85
CA ASN A 167 18.78 16.03 -14.29
C ASN A 167 20.01 15.19 -14.64
N LYS A 168 20.17 14.87 -15.94
CA LYS A 168 21.33 14.11 -16.44
C LYS A 168 22.68 14.79 -16.22
N ASP A 169 22.67 16.11 -16.03
CA ASP A 169 23.86 16.93 -15.73
C ASP A 169 24.17 17.01 -14.23
N GLY A 170 23.39 16.33 -13.37
CA GLY A 170 23.53 16.35 -11.92
C GLY A 170 22.86 17.54 -11.22
N SER A 171 22.25 18.48 -11.95
CA SER A 171 21.47 19.55 -11.35
C SER A 171 20.14 19.02 -10.78
N ILE A 172 19.56 19.73 -9.81
CA ILE A 172 18.29 19.34 -9.21
C ILE A 172 17.16 19.66 -10.20
N ALA A 173 16.45 18.63 -10.68
CA ALA A 173 15.30 18.76 -11.56
C ALA A 173 14.01 19.03 -10.78
N LEU A 174 13.88 18.39 -9.61
CA LEU A 174 12.75 18.55 -8.71
C LEU A 174 13.28 18.55 -7.28
N ALA A 175 12.93 19.61 -6.53
CA ALA A 175 13.24 19.72 -5.11
C ALA A 175 11.99 19.43 -4.27
N SER A 176 12.19 19.02 -3.02
CA SER A 176 11.12 18.81 -2.06
C SER A 176 10.51 20.14 -1.63
N GLU A 177 9.20 20.16 -1.40
CA GLU A 177 8.50 21.30 -0.81
C GLU A 177 8.81 21.42 0.69
N SER A 178 8.73 22.64 1.20
CA SER A 178 8.76 22.90 2.65
C SER A 178 7.52 22.33 3.32
N LYS A 179 7.65 21.90 4.58
CA LYS A 179 6.55 21.38 5.39
C LYS A 179 6.24 22.34 6.53
N GLU A 180 4.95 22.65 6.69
CA GLU A 180 4.40 23.54 7.74
C GLU A 180 4.35 22.88 9.13
#